data_AF-A0A3M9ZUB3-F1
#
_entry.id   AF-A0A3M9ZUB3-F1
#
_cell.length_a   1.000
_cell.length_b   1.000
_cell.length_c   1.000
_cell.angle_alpha   90.00
_cell.angle_beta   90.00
_cell.angle_gamma   90.00
#
_symmetry.space_group_name_H-M   'P 1'
#
loop_
_entity.id
_entity.type
_entity.pdbx_description
1 polymer ?
#
loop_
_entity_poly.entity_id
_entity_poly.type
_entity_poly.pdbx_seq_one_letter_code
_entity_poly.pdbx_strand_id
1 'polypeptide(L)' 'MEKKRVAIIGVTGSVGQEFVQSLEGHPWFEVTQIAASERSAGKNYLDAIRDPGGIIMWGADGEIPEYIKSMN' A
#
# COMPACT_ATOMS: atom_id res chain seq x y z
N MET A 1 23.10 -3.17 -8.23
CA MET A 1 22.28 -2.28 -9.08
C MET A 1 21.38 -1.46 -8.16
N GLU A 2 21.14 -0.20 -8.50
CA GLU A 2 20.21 0.66 -7.76
C GLU A 2 18.76 0.23 -8.05
N LYS A 3 17.89 0.21 -7.03
CA LYS A 3 16.48 -0.14 -7.20
C LYS A 3 15.75 0.99 -7.93
N LYS A 4 14.83 0.62 -8.82
CA LYS A 4 13.95 1.58 -9.50
C LYS A 4 12.86 2.02 -8.54
N ARG A 5 12.79 3.32 -8.31
CA ARG A 5 11.73 3.95 -7.52
C ARG A 5 10.41 3.88 -8.28
N VAL A 6 9.38 3.36 -7.64
CA VAL A 6 8.04 3.21 -8.23
C VAL A 6 6.97 3.77 -7.30
N ALA A 7 5.79 3.99 -7.89
CA ALA A 7 4.58 4.38 -7.18
C ALA A 7 3.46 3.37 -7.45
N ILE A 8 2.62 3.10 -6.44
CA ILE A 8 1.40 2.30 -6.62
C ILE A 8 0.19 3.25 -6.65
N ILE A 9 -0.53 3.27 -7.76
CA ILE A 9 -1.76 4.06 -7.92
C ILE A 9 -2.97 3.14 -7.71
N GLY A 10 -3.91 3.56 -6.86
CA GLY A 10 -5.03 2.72 -6.44
C GLY A 10 -4.63 1.71 -5.35
N VAL A 11 -3.68 2.06 -4.49
CA VAL A 11 -3.05 1.15 -3.50
C VAL A 11 -4.04 0.51 -2.50
N THR A 12 -5.20 1.13 -2.29
CA THR A 12 -6.23 0.64 -1.36
C THR A 12 -7.16 -0.41 -1.97
N GLY A 13 -7.22 -0.53 -3.31
CA GLY A 13 -8.05 -1.53 -3.98
C GLY A 13 -7.38 -2.91 -4.01
N SER A 14 -8.14 -3.96 -4.32
CA SER A 14 -7.66 -5.35 -4.27
C SER A 14 -6.39 -5.58 -5.10
N VAL A 15 -6.31 -5.04 -6.33
CA VAL A 15 -5.10 -5.15 -7.17
C VAL A 15 -3.94 -4.34 -6.59
N GLY A 16 -4.22 -3.18 -5.98
CA GLY A 16 -3.20 -2.38 -5.30
C GLY A 16 -2.58 -3.15 -4.14
N GLN A 17 -3.40 -3.82 -3.33
CA GLN A 17 -2.97 -4.65 -2.21
C GLN A 17 -2.09 -5.83 -2.66
N GLU A 18 -2.42 -6.46 -3.79
CA GLU A 18 -1.58 -7.51 -4.39
C GLU A 18 -0.18 -6.98 -4.78
N PHE A 19 -0.11 -5.77 -5.34
CA PHE A 19 1.17 -5.11 -5.63
C PHE A 19 1.96 -4.78 -4.36
N VAL A 20 1.28 -4.39 -3.28
CA VAL A 20 1.93 -4.14 -1.98
C VAL A 20 2.70 -5.37 -1.51
N GLN A 21 2.08 -6.55 -1.60
CA GLN A 21 2.74 -7.81 -1.24
C GLN A 21 3.82 -8.20 -2.24
N SER A 22 3.52 -8.17 -3.53
CA SER A 22 4.44 -8.59 -4.59
C SER A 22 5.72 -7.72 -4.65
N LEU A 23 5.64 -6.47 -4.20
CA LEU A 23 6.77 -5.53 -4.21
C LEU A 23 7.56 -5.53 -2.89
N GLU A 24 7.12 -6.26 -1.87
CA GLU A 24 7.87 -6.40 -0.62
C GLU A 24 9.24 -7.04 -0.89
N GLY A 25 10.32 -6.32 -0.53
CA GLY A 25 11.68 -6.83 -0.71
C GLY A 25 12.13 -7.02 -2.17
N HIS A 26 11.37 -6.54 -3.17
CA HIS A 26 11.63 -6.82 -4.57
C HIS A 26 13.07 -6.41 -5.00
N PRO A 27 13.79 -7.24 -5.78
CA PRO A 27 15.19 -7.00 -6.11
C PRO A 27 15.41 -5.77 -7.00
N TRP A 28 14.39 -5.37 -7.78
CA TRP A 28 14.50 -4.31 -8.77
C TRP A 28 13.70 -3.05 -8.46
N PHE A 29 12.73 -3.14 -7.55
CA PHE A 29 11.75 -2.08 -7.32
C PHE A 29 11.73 -1.70 -5.85
N GLU A 30 11.57 -0.41 -5.60
CA GLU A 30 11.32 0.16 -4.29
C GLU A 30 10.11 1.06 -4.38
N VAL A 31 9.06 0.72 -3.63
CA VAL A 31 7.87 1.56 -3.53
C VAL A 31 8.24 2.78 -2.70
N THR A 32 8.24 3.95 -3.33
CA THR A 32 8.59 5.21 -2.66
C THR A 32 7.44 6.20 -2.61
N GLN A 33 6.31 5.86 -3.24
CA GLN A 33 5.11 6.69 -3.24
C GLN A 33 3.88 5.81 -3.41
N ILE A 34 2.77 6.24 -2.81
CA ILE A 34 1.47 5.61 -2.99
C ILE A 34 0.42 6.66 -3.33
N ALA A 35 -0.62 6.24 -4.04
CA ALA A 35 -1.75 7.10 -4.36
C ALA A 35 -3.04 6.29 -4.31
N ALA A 36 -4.10 6.93 -3.83
CA ALA A 36 -5.44 6.36 -3.74
C ALA A 36 -6.48 7.46 -4.05
N SER A 37 -7.75 7.20 -3.70
CA SER A 37 -8.82 8.18 -3.88
C SER A 37 -8.62 9.44 -3.03
N GLU A 38 -9.31 10.53 -3.37
CA GLU A 38 -9.30 11.78 -2.61
C GLU A 38 -9.68 11.58 -1.13
N ARG A 39 -10.62 10.67 -0.83
CA ARG A 39 -10.99 10.29 0.56
C ARG A 39 -9.82 9.73 1.38
N SER A 40 -8.83 9.16 0.71
CA SER A 40 -7.65 8.54 1.32
C SER A 40 -6.45 9.49 1.36
N ALA A 41 -6.51 10.63 0.66
CA ALA A 41 -5.40 11.57 0.59
C ALA A 41 -5.02 12.10 1.98
N GLY A 42 -3.71 12.17 2.26
CA GLY A 42 -3.16 12.65 3.53
C GLY A 42 -3.24 11.67 4.70
N LYS A 43 -3.86 10.49 4.52
CA LYS A 43 -3.84 9.40 5.50
C LYS A 43 -2.65 8.50 5.24
N ASN A 44 -2.10 7.91 6.29
CA ASN A 44 -1.22 6.76 6.09
C ASN A 44 -2.02 5.58 5.51
N TYR A 45 -1.32 4.61 4.93
CA TYR A 45 -1.93 3.45 4.29
C TYR A 45 -2.91 2.70 5.19
N LEU A 46 -2.53 2.44 6.45
CA LEU A 46 -3.36 1.68 7.38
C LEU A 46 -4.68 2.40 7.69
N ASP A 47 -4.64 3.71 7.89
CA ASP A 47 -5.82 4.55 8.10
C ASP A 47 -6.65 4.72 6.81
N ALA A 48 -6.00 4.66 5.65
CA ALA A 48 -6.67 4.74 4.35
C ALA A 48 -7.54 3.52 4.03
N ILE A 49 -7.20 2.34 4.55
CA ILE A 49 -7.99 1.09 4.40
C ILE A 49 -8.85 0.77 5.63
N ARG A 50 -8.84 1.61 6.67
CA ARG A 50 -9.69 1.42 7.85
C ARG A 50 -11.05 2.07 7.65
N ASP A 51 -12.11 1.34 7.94
CA ASP A 51 -13.47 1.86 7.91
C ASP A 51 -13.85 2.58 9.23
N PRO A 52 -14.98 3.30 9.27
CA PRO A 52 -15.43 3.98 10.50
C PRO A 52 -15.73 3.03 11.67
N GLY A 53 -16.00 1.75 11.42
CA GLY A 53 -16.21 0.71 12.43
C GLY A 53 -14.92 0.10 12.96
N GLY A 54 -13.76 0.49 12.42
CA GLY A 54 -12.44 -0.03 12.80
C GLY A 54 -12.01 -1.27 12.02
N ILE A 55 -12.81 -1.72 11.05
CA ILE A 55 -12.46 -2.86 10.19
C ILE A 55 -11.35 -2.42 9.23
N ILE A 56 -10.31 -3.24 9.15
CA ILE A 56 -9.21 -3.05 8.20
C ILE A 56 -9.57 -3.81 6.92
N MET A 57 -9.80 -3.06 5.83
CA MET A 57 -10.20 -3.59 4.52
C MET A 57 -9.02 -4.17 3.74
N TRP A 58 -8.33 -5.13 4.35
CA TRP A 58 -7.26 -5.90 3.73
C TRP A 58 -7.82 -7.21 3.17
N GLY A 59 -7.61 -7.44 1.88
CA GLY A 59 -8.14 -8.59 1.14
C GLY A 59 -7.08 -9.41 0.41
N ALA A 60 -5.80 -9.07 0.55
CA ALA A 60 -4.71 -9.89 0.03
C ALA A 60 -4.28 -10.97 1.05
N ASP A 61 -3.59 -12.01 0.61
CA ASP A 61 -3.30 -13.19 1.41
C ASP A 61 -2.20 -12.93 2.44
N GLY A 62 -2.49 -13.05 3.74
CA GLY A 62 -1.50 -12.87 4.81
C GLY A 62 -1.52 -11.47 5.43
N GLU A 63 -0.41 -11.07 6.04
CA GLU A 63 -0.33 -9.79 6.77
C GLU A 63 0.01 -8.61 5.86
N ILE A 64 -0.37 -7.40 6.29
CA ILE A 64 0.02 -6.16 5.63
C ILE A 64 1.54 -5.98 5.84
N PRO A 65 2.34 -5.84 4.77
CA PRO A 65 3.77 -5.58 4.86
C PRO A 65 4.10 -4.35 5.71
N GLU A 66 5.14 -4.43 6.56
CA GLU A 66 5.49 -3.34 7.48
C GLU A 66 5.88 -2.04 6.75
N TYR A 67 6.56 -2.17 5.61
CA TYR A 67 7.13 -1.03 4.89
C TYR A 67 6.08 0.00 4.43
N ILE A 68 4.81 -0.41 4.30
CA ILE A 68 3.76 0.45 3.78
C ILE A 68 2.84 1.04 4.85
N LYS A 69 2.74 0.42 6.04
CA LYS A 69 1.71 0.77 7.04
C LYS A 69 1.67 2.26 7.36
N SER A 70 2.84 2.91 7.44
CA SER A 70 2.99 4.34 7.74
C SER A 70 3.23 5.23 6.52
N MET A 71 3.21 4.70 5.30
CA MET A 71 3.43 5.47 4.06
C MET A 71 2.19 6.31 3.73
N ASN A 72 2.37 7.53 3.20
CA ASN A 72 1.29 8.46 2.83
C ASN A 72 1.53 9.14 1.48
#